data_AF-A0A2V8G4J0-F1
#
_entry.id   AF-A0A2V8G4J0-F1
#
_cell.length_a   1.000
_cell.length_b   1.000
_cell.length_c   1.000
_cell.angle_alpha   90.00
_cell.angle_beta   90.00
_cell.angle_gamma   90.00
#
_symmetry.space_group_name_H-M   'P 1'
#
loop_
_entity.id
_entity.type
_entity.pdbx_description
1 polymer ?
#
loop_
_entity_poly.entity_id
_entity_poly.type
_entity_poly.pdbx_seq_one_letter_code
_entity_poly.pdbx_strand_id
1 'polypeptide(L)'
;MTRWLFAASLALVLGASSVRAGRRAGPVDATQTPDGAAIYRDHCASCHDTPTSRTPARDALSARTADAIVASLTGGSMMVQAVALGPGEKRAVAEFLAAKPAAAKPSNAAVDPGLCAARAAALRDPASMPRWSGWGNDPGNSRFQPQPGITAAEVPTLTLKWAFGF
;
A
#
# COMPACT_ATOMS: atom_id res chain seq x y z
N MET A 1 4.72 -98.18 38.38
CA MET A 1 3.47 -97.50 38.00
C MET A 1 3.60 -96.04 38.37
N THR A 2 4.04 -95.18 37.44
CA THR A 2 4.10 -93.74 37.71
C THR A 2 3.98 -92.97 36.40
N ARG A 3 2.76 -92.50 36.11
CA ARG A 3 2.48 -91.57 35.00
C ARG A 3 2.80 -90.16 35.51
N TRP A 4 3.65 -89.42 34.80
CA TRP A 4 3.83 -87.98 35.02
C TRP A 4 3.33 -87.24 33.79
N LEU A 5 2.44 -86.28 34.04
CA LEU A 5 1.68 -85.48 33.09
C LEU A 5 2.57 -84.33 32.56
N PHE A 6 2.56 -84.09 31.25
CA PHE A 6 3.10 -82.87 30.65
C PHE A 6 2.07 -81.74 30.77
N ALA A 7 2.43 -80.65 31.44
CA ALA A 7 1.67 -79.40 31.46
C ALA A 7 2.34 -78.40 30.51
N ALA A 8 1.66 -78.05 29.41
CA ALA A 8 2.07 -77.00 28.49
C ALA A 8 1.54 -75.65 29.01
N SER A 9 2.44 -74.72 29.32
CA SER A 9 2.08 -73.34 29.70
C SER A 9 2.24 -72.42 28.49
N LEU A 10 1.13 -71.85 28.03
CA LEU A 10 1.08 -70.86 26.94
C LEU A 10 1.33 -69.47 27.55
N ALA A 11 2.50 -68.88 27.31
CA ALA A 11 2.79 -67.50 27.73
C ALA A 11 2.29 -66.51 26.68
N LEU A 12 1.31 -65.68 27.06
CA LEU A 12 0.75 -64.60 26.25
C LEU A 12 1.68 -63.37 26.31
N VAL A 13 2.28 -62.98 25.18
CA VAL A 13 3.10 -61.75 25.09
C VAL A 13 2.17 -60.57 24.82
N LEU A 14 1.94 -59.70 25.82
CA LEU A 14 1.30 -58.40 25.60
C LEU A 14 2.32 -57.42 25.00
N GLY A 15 2.11 -57.01 23.75
CA GLY A 15 2.85 -55.93 23.11
C GLY A 15 2.35 -54.56 23.57
N ALA A 16 3.23 -53.73 24.13
CA ALA A 16 2.95 -52.33 24.44
C ALA A 16 3.25 -51.45 23.21
N SER A 17 2.23 -50.87 22.59
CA SER A 17 2.39 -49.86 21.54
C SER A 17 2.61 -48.47 22.16
N SER A 18 3.82 -47.93 22.01
CA SER A 18 4.12 -46.55 22.40
C SER A 18 3.49 -45.57 21.41
N VAL A 19 2.43 -44.88 21.83
CA VAL A 19 1.87 -43.73 21.09
C VAL A 19 2.86 -42.56 21.22
N ARG A 20 3.46 -42.15 20.10
CA ARG A 20 4.33 -40.98 20.04
C ARG A 20 3.46 -39.73 20.13
N ALA A 21 3.43 -39.09 21.29
CA ALA A 21 2.79 -37.79 21.46
C ALA A 21 3.45 -36.78 20.48
N GLY A 22 2.65 -36.25 19.56
CA GLY A 22 3.08 -35.17 18.67
C GLY A 22 3.51 -33.95 19.47
N ARG A 23 4.62 -33.33 19.07
CA ARG A 23 5.08 -32.06 19.63
C ARG A 23 3.96 -31.03 19.49
N ARG A 24 3.45 -30.53 20.61
CA ARG A 24 2.63 -29.32 20.61
C ARG A 24 3.50 -28.18 20.11
N ALA A 25 3.03 -27.46 19.09
CA ALA A 25 3.58 -26.17 18.75
C ALA A 25 3.53 -25.29 20.00
N GLY A 26 4.70 -24.77 20.41
CA GLY A 26 4.76 -23.75 21.46
C GLY A 26 4.05 -22.48 21.02
N PRO A 27 3.76 -21.56 21.96
CA PRO A 27 3.22 -20.25 21.62
C PRO A 27 4.12 -19.60 20.57
N VAL A 28 3.51 -19.22 19.45
CA VAL A 28 4.13 -18.33 18.46
C VAL A 28 4.48 -17.04 19.18
N ASP A 29 5.78 -16.75 19.25
CA ASP A 29 6.30 -15.48 19.71
C ASP A 29 5.63 -14.40 18.85
N ALA A 30 4.87 -13.51 19.49
CA ALA A 30 4.26 -12.40 18.79
C ALA A 30 5.42 -11.54 18.27
N THR A 31 5.68 -11.61 16.96
CA THR A 31 6.61 -10.70 16.29
C THR A 31 6.29 -9.29 16.75
N GLN A 32 7.19 -8.69 17.54
CA GLN A 32 7.05 -7.33 18.03
C GLN A 32 6.75 -6.45 16.82
N THR A 33 5.60 -5.78 16.85
CA THR A 33 5.25 -4.84 15.77
C THR A 33 6.34 -3.76 15.74
N PRO A 34 6.99 -3.50 14.59
CA PRO A 34 8.07 -2.52 14.53
C PRO A 34 7.61 -1.14 15.04
N ASP A 35 8.42 -0.47 15.85
CA ASP A 35 8.11 0.87 16.36
C ASP A 35 8.40 1.93 15.30
N GLY A 36 7.36 2.43 14.64
CA GLY A 36 7.46 3.45 13.61
C GLY A 36 8.06 4.78 14.10
N ALA A 37 7.88 5.14 15.37
CA ALA A 37 8.46 6.36 15.94
C ALA A 37 9.96 6.23 16.13
N ALA A 38 10.41 5.07 16.60
CA ALA A 38 11.84 4.75 16.69
C ALA A 38 12.49 4.74 15.30
N ILE A 39 11.89 4.06 14.33
CA ILE A 39 12.39 4.02 12.96
C ILE A 39 12.49 5.43 12.36
N TYR A 40 11.49 6.28 12.58
CA TYR A 40 11.53 7.67 12.11
C TYR A 40 12.73 8.44 12.68
N ARG A 41 12.92 8.37 14.00
CA ARG A 41 14.02 9.04 14.68
C ARG A 41 15.37 8.55 14.16
N ASP A 42 15.52 7.24 13.99
CA ASP A 42 16.81 6.62 13.70
C ASP A 42 17.19 6.71 12.21
N HIS A 43 16.21 6.77 11.29
CA HIS A 43 16.46 6.72 9.85
C HIS A 43 15.98 7.94 9.05
N CYS A 44 15.09 8.78 9.59
CA CYS A 44 14.38 9.80 8.81
C CYS A 44 14.56 11.23 9.33
N ALA A 45 14.61 11.40 10.66
CA ALA A 45 14.58 12.70 11.32
C ALA A 45 15.70 13.64 10.89
N SER A 46 16.90 13.12 10.64
CA SER A 46 18.08 13.90 10.24
C SER A 46 17.84 14.81 9.03
N CYS A 47 16.97 14.40 8.11
CA CYS A 47 16.60 15.19 6.93
C CYS A 47 15.19 15.80 7.04
N HIS A 48 14.23 15.08 7.63
CA HIS A 48 12.82 15.50 7.62
C HIS A 48 12.44 16.48 8.74
N ASP A 49 13.23 16.57 9.82
CA ASP A 49 13.07 17.60 10.86
C ASP A 49 13.88 18.88 10.53
N THR A 50 14.85 18.78 9.61
CA THR A 50 15.62 19.92 9.08
C THR A 50 15.54 19.97 7.55
N PRO A 51 14.34 20.20 6.99
CA PRO A 51 14.09 20.08 5.55
C PRO A 51 14.94 21.08 4.77
N THR A 52 15.60 20.58 3.72
CA THR A 52 16.33 21.41 2.75
C THR A 52 15.91 21.07 1.33
N SER A 53 15.83 22.07 0.45
CA SER A 53 15.57 21.91 -0.99
C SER A 53 14.36 21.02 -1.32
N ARG A 54 14.61 19.74 -1.65
CA ARG A 54 13.62 18.74 -2.09
C ARG A 54 13.13 17.80 -0.99
N THR A 55 13.57 17.99 0.25
CA THR A 55 13.12 17.17 1.39
C THR A 55 11.84 17.77 1.99
N PRO A 56 10.70 17.07 1.94
CA PRO A 56 9.48 17.53 2.60
C PRO A 56 9.65 17.48 4.13
N ALA A 57 9.09 18.47 4.82
CA ALA A 57 9.02 18.49 6.27
C ALA A 57 8.11 17.38 6.82
N ARG A 58 8.28 16.99 8.09
CA ARG A 58 7.49 15.93 8.75
C ARG A 58 5.98 16.19 8.71
N ASP A 59 5.56 17.43 8.88
CA ASP A 59 4.16 17.86 8.81
C ASP A 59 3.57 17.66 7.39
N ALA A 60 4.34 17.97 6.34
CA ALA A 60 3.94 17.72 4.96
C ALA A 60 3.79 16.21 4.67
N LEU A 61 4.57 15.35 5.33
CA LEU A 61 4.42 13.89 5.23
C LEU A 61 3.10 13.40 5.86
N SER A 62 2.61 14.07 6.92
CA SER A 62 1.34 13.71 7.58
C SER A 62 0.09 13.94 6.72
N ALA A 63 0.20 14.74 5.66
CA ALA A 63 -0.85 14.92 4.66
C ALA A 63 -0.94 13.74 3.68
N ARG A 64 0.07 12.86 3.62
CA ARG A 64 0.08 11.68 2.74
C ARG A 64 -0.60 10.49 3.39
N THR A 65 -1.13 9.60 2.55
CA THR A 65 -1.58 8.29 3.03
C THR A 65 -0.36 7.42 3.35
N ALA A 66 -0.54 6.50 4.28
CA ALA A 66 0.55 5.60 4.66
C ALA A 66 0.99 4.72 3.46
N ASP A 67 0.07 4.35 2.57
CA ASP A 67 0.40 3.63 1.33
C ASP A 67 1.26 4.48 0.37
N ALA A 68 0.97 5.78 0.24
CA ALA A 68 1.81 6.67 -0.59
C ALA A 68 3.23 6.78 -0.02
N ILE A 69 3.36 6.82 1.31
CA ILE A 69 4.67 6.83 1.98
C ILE A 69 5.39 5.49 1.72
N VAL A 70 4.73 4.35 1.89
CA VAL A 70 5.31 3.02 1.57
C VAL A 70 5.76 2.94 0.11
N ALA A 71 4.96 3.44 -0.83
CA ALA A 71 5.33 3.48 -2.25
C ALA A 71 6.61 4.30 -2.48
N SER A 72 6.73 5.47 -1.84
CA SER A 72 7.95 6.29 -1.90
C SER A 72 9.18 5.57 -1.34
N LEU A 73 9.03 4.84 -0.21
CA LEU A 73 10.10 4.07 0.45
C LEU A 73 10.46 2.77 -0.29
N THR A 74 9.60 2.28 -1.19
CA THR A 74 9.78 0.98 -1.85
C THR A 74 10.34 1.13 -3.27
N GLY A 75 9.83 2.08 -4.05
CA GLY A 75 10.27 2.28 -5.43
C GLY A 75 10.22 3.72 -5.91
N GLY A 76 9.97 4.67 -5.00
CA GLY A 76 9.89 6.09 -5.31
C GLY A 76 11.14 6.86 -4.89
N SER A 77 10.95 8.16 -4.69
CA SER A 77 12.01 9.13 -4.42
C SER A 77 12.86 8.86 -3.16
N MET A 78 12.37 8.05 -2.22
CA MET A 78 13.04 7.74 -0.95
C MET A 78 13.55 6.29 -0.86
N MET A 79 13.51 5.53 -1.95
CA MET A 79 13.90 4.12 -1.97
C MET A 79 15.33 3.89 -1.45
N VAL A 80 16.29 4.73 -1.86
CA VAL A 80 17.70 4.56 -1.49
C VAL A 80 17.92 4.74 0.01
N GLN A 81 17.21 5.70 0.60
CA GLN A 81 17.26 6.04 2.02
C GLN A 81 16.57 4.97 2.88
N ALA A 82 15.62 4.25 2.29
CA ALA A 82 14.86 3.18 2.94
C ALA A 82 15.38 1.77 2.61
N VAL A 83 16.56 1.64 1.99
CA VAL A 83 17.10 0.34 1.54
C VAL A 83 17.36 -0.63 2.70
N ALA A 84 17.72 -0.10 3.87
CA ALA A 84 17.99 -0.88 5.07
C ALA A 84 16.72 -1.36 5.79
N LEU A 85 15.54 -0.81 5.45
CA LEU A 85 14.28 -1.13 6.11
C LEU A 85 13.59 -2.32 5.43
N GLY A 86 13.14 -3.27 6.23
CA GLY A 86 12.24 -4.34 5.79
C GLY A 86 10.82 -3.83 5.51
N PRO A 87 9.97 -4.64 4.85
CA PRO A 87 8.59 -4.25 4.52
C PRO A 87 7.77 -3.84 5.75
N GLY A 88 7.91 -4.56 6.87
CA GLY A 88 7.21 -4.24 8.12
C GLY A 88 7.65 -2.91 8.74
N GLU A 89 8.95 -2.60 8.68
CA GLU A 89 9.51 -1.34 9.18
C GLU A 89 9.07 -0.16 8.32
N LYS A 90 9.09 -0.32 6.98
CA LYS A 90 8.55 0.67 6.04
C LYS A 90 7.07 0.95 6.30
N ARG A 91 6.29 -0.09 6.61
CA ARG A 91 4.88 0.07 6.97
C ARG A 91 4.73 0.82 8.29
N ALA A 92 5.45 0.40 9.33
CA ALA A 92 5.36 1.01 10.66
C ALA A 92 5.70 2.51 10.65
N VAL A 93 6.80 2.91 10.00
CA VAL A 93 7.17 4.33 9.89
C VAL A 93 6.17 5.13 9.07
N ALA A 94 5.58 4.52 8.03
CA ALA A 94 4.55 5.17 7.23
C ALA A 94 3.25 5.39 8.02
N GLU A 95 2.83 4.44 8.86
CA GLU A 95 1.67 4.60 9.75
C GLU A 95 1.92 5.67 10.80
N PHE A 96 3.12 5.68 11.39
CA PHE A 96 3.52 6.71 12.35
C PHE A 96 3.48 8.11 11.74
N LEU A 97 3.94 8.26 10.49
CA LEU A 97 3.96 9.54 9.79
C LEU A 97 2.57 9.99 9.31
N ALA A 98 1.75 9.06 8.83
CA ALA A 98 0.40 9.34 8.35
C ALA A 98 -0.65 9.49 9.47
N ALA A 99 -0.28 9.15 10.71
CA ALA A 99 -1.14 9.35 11.88
C ALA A 99 -1.39 10.84 12.10
N LYS A 100 -2.51 11.34 11.57
CA LYS A 100 -2.96 12.70 11.81
C LYS A 100 -3.23 12.88 13.30
N PRO A 101 -2.75 13.95 13.95
CA PRO A 101 -3.24 14.33 15.27
C PRO A 101 -4.76 14.44 15.19
N ALA A 102 -5.46 13.70 16.07
CA ALA A 102 -6.90 13.40 16.23
C ALA A 102 -8.00 14.30 15.60
N ALA A 103 -7.83 14.80 14.38
CA ALA A 103 -8.75 15.72 13.70
C ALA A 103 -8.95 15.38 12.22
N ALA A 104 -8.50 14.22 11.73
CA ALA A 104 -9.04 13.72 10.47
C ALA A 104 -9.25 12.21 10.51
N LYS A 105 -10.54 11.88 10.41
CA LYS A 105 -11.09 10.55 10.16
C LYS A 105 -10.32 9.89 9.00
N PRO A 106 -9.72 8.71 9.19
CA PRO A 106 -9.32 7.90 8.05
C PRO A 106 -10.58 7.25 7.50
N SER A 107 -10.81 7.36 6.20
CA SER A 107 -11.51 6.29 5.54
C SER A 107 -10.57 5.71 4.51
N ASN A 108 -10.17 4.46 4.75
CA ASN A 108 -9.99 3.45 3.72
C ASN A 108 -11.32 3.23 2.96
N ALA A 109 -12.01 4.29 2.60
CA ALA A 109 -12.88 4.22 1.45
C ALA A 109 -11.90 3.87 0.34
N ALA A 110 -12.08 2.70 -0.29
CA ALA A 110 -11.68 2.55 -1.67
C ALA A 110 -11.96 3.91 -2.32
N VAL A 111 -10.95 4.53 -2.92
CA VAL A 111 -11.16 5.73 -3.73
C VAL A 111 -12.37 5.37 -4.56
N ASP A 112 -13.54 5.95 -4.25
CA ASP A 112 -14.68 5.82 -5.12
C ASP A 112 -14.10 6.31 -6.44
N PRO A 113 -13.94 5.46 -7.48
CA PRO A 113 -13.13 5.85 -8.61
C PRO A 113 -13.79 6.99 -9.42
N GLY A 114 -14.81 7.65 -8.86
CA GLY A 114 -15.71 8.55 -9.54
C GLY A 114 -16.44 7.78 -10.62
N LEU A 115 -16.68 6.48 -10.42
CA LEU A 115 -17.34 5.68 -11.45
C LEU A 115 -18.75 6.21 -11.60
N CYS A 116 -19.07 6.62 -12.82
CA CYS A 116 -20.41 7.08 -13.15
C CYS A 116 -21.40 5.96 -12.80
N ALA A 117 -22.45 6.29 -12.04
CA ALA A 117 -23.51 5.34 -11.66
C ALA A 117 -24.17 4.68 -12.89
N ALA A 118 -24.16 5.38 -14.02
CA ALA A 118 -24.54 4.85 -15.32
C ALA A 118 -23.35 4.90 -16.27
N ARG A 119 -23.34 3.98 -17.23
CA ARG A 119 -22.40 4.04 -18.36
C ARG A 119 -22.58 5.37 -19.10
N ALA A 120 -21.50 6.14 -19.20
CA ALA A 120 -21.49 7.36 -20.01
C ALA A 120 -21.86 7.04 -21.46
N ALA A 121 -22.49 8.02 -22.13
CA ALA A 121 -22.70 7.98 -23.57
C ALA A 121 -21.37 7.74 -24.30
N ALA A 122 -21.43 7.10 -25.48
CA ALA A 122 -20.25 6.94 -26.31
C ALA A 122 -19.60 8.31 -26.57
N LEU A 123 -18.30 8.41 -26.31
CA LEU A 123 -17.53 9.59 -26.66
C LEU A 123 -17.59 9.78 -28.18
N ARG A 124 -17.67 11.04 -28.63
CA ARG A 124 -17.50 11.36 -30.06
C ARG A 124 -16.13 10.87 -30.52
N ASP A 125 -16.05 10.46 -31.78
CA ASP A 125 -14.79 10.07 -32.40
C ASP A 125 -13.74 11.17 -32.19
N PRO A 126 -12.65 10.93 -31.45
CA PRO A 126 -11.61 11.92 -31.23
C PRO A 126 -10.94 12.40 -32.52
N ALA A 127 -10.97 11.60 -33.59
CA ALA A 127 -10.45 11.97 -34.91
C ALA A 127 -11.34 12.99 -35.64
N SER A 128 -12.61 13.13 -35.22
CA SER A 128 -13.58 14.09 -35.78
C SER A 128 -13.53 15.49 -35.14
N MET A 129 -12.66 15.69 -34.14
CA MET A 129 -12.54 16.95 -33.38
C MET A 129 -11.16 17.59 -33.58
N PRO A 130 -10.98 18.89 -33.24
CA PRO A 130 -9.66 19.52 -33.23
C PRO A 130 -8.67 18.69 -32.41
N ARG A 131 -7.62 18.20 -33.07
CA ARG A 131 -6.80 17.11 -32.54
C ARG A 131 -5.63 17.65 -31.71
N TRP A 132 -5.39 16.99 -30.58
CA TRP A 132 -4.13 17.08 -29.86
C TRP A 132 -3.55 15.66 -29.78
N SER A 133 -3.02 15.16 -30.90
CA SER A 133 -2.57 13.77 -30.99
C SER A 133 -1.12 13.54 -30.50
N GLY A 134 -0.52 14.50 -29.80
CA GLY A 134 0.87 14.44 -29.38
C GLY A 134 1.27 15.53 -28.37
N TRP A 135 2.54 15.94 -28.39
CA TRP A 135 3.07 16.91 -27.42
C TRP A 135 2.60 18.36 -27.67
N GLY A 136 2.17 18.66 -28.90
CA GLY A 136 1.59 19.94 -29.30
C GLY A 136 0.69 19.79 -30.53
N ASN A 137 0.18 20.91 -31.04
CA ASN A 137 -0.78 20.95 -32.16
C ASN A 137 -0.12 20.93 -33.55
N ASP A 138 1.21 21.01 -33.61
CA ASP A 138 2.02 20.92 -34.84
C ASP A 138 3.44 20.38 -34.53
N PRO A 139 4.28 20.10 -35.56
CA PRO A 139 5.65 19.61 -35.36
C PRO A 139 6.57 20.56 -34.58
N GLY A 140 6.26 21.85 -34.54
CA GLY A 140 6.94 22.86 -33.72
C GLY A 140 6.44 22.90 -32.27
N ASN A 141 5.55 21.98 -31.88
CA ASN A 141 5.03 21.85 -30.53
C ASN A 141 4.28 23.12 -30.05
N SER A 142 3.50 23.74 -30.93
CA SER A 142 2.65 24.85 -30.50
C SER A 142 1.60 24.38 -29.47
N ARG A 143 1.36 25.24 -28.48
CA ARG A 143 0.34 25.04 -27.42
C ARG A 143 -0.95 25.82 -27.69
N PHE A 144 -1.12 26.30 -28.92
CA PHE A 144 -2.27 27.08 -29.34
C PHE A 144 -3.20 26.22 -30.21
N GLN A 145 -4.49 26.21 -29.88
CA GLN A 145 -5.52 25.56 -30.67
C GLN A 145 -6.33 26.64 -31.42
N PRO A 146 -6.16 26.82 -32.75
CA PRO A 146 -6.91 27.79 -33.55
C PRO A 146 -8.43 27.56 -33.57
N GLN A 147 -8.90 26.36 -33.25
CA GLN A 147 -10.33 26.04 -33.16
C GLN A 147 -10.66 25.48 -31.76
N PRO A 148 -10.66 26.31 -30.71
CA PRO A 148 -10.74 25.85 -29.32
C PRO A 148 -12.11 25.31 -28.90
N GLY A 149 -13.15 25.49 -29.73
CA GLY A 149 -14.52 25.05 -29.43
C GLY A 149 -15.21 25.81 -28.29
N ILE A 150 -14.55 26.82 -27.73
CA ILE A 150 -15.06 27.78 -26.74
C ILE A 150 -14.50 29.17 -27.05
N THR A 151 -15.28 30.22 -26.78
CA THR A 151 -14.90 31.62 -26.98
C THR A 151 -14.54 32.30 -25.66
N ALA A 152 -13.78 33.39 -25.72
CA ALA A 152 -13.43 34.16 -24.52
C ALA A 152 -14.65 34.69 -23.76
N ALA A 153 -15.74 35.01 -24.47
CA ALA A 153 -16.99 35.48 -23.87
C ALA A 153 -17.77 34.38 -23.13
N GLU A 154 -17.54 33.11 -23.45
CA GLU A 154 -18.16 31.96 -22.78
C GLU A 154 -17.42 31.56 -21.50
N VAL A 155 -16.14 31.91 -21.34
CA VAL A 155 -15.33 31.53 -20.17
C VAL A 155 -15.98 31.95 -18.84
N PRO A 156 -16.54 33.16 -18.67
CA PRO A 156 -17.18 33.57 -17.42
C PRO A 156 -18.47 32.82 -17.10
N THR A 157 -19.07 32.10 -18.04
CA THR A 157 -20.34 31.37 -17.86
C THR A 157 -20.12 29.88 -17.56
N LEU A 158 -18.87 29.39 -17.65
CA LEU A 158 -18.54 28.00 -17.38
C LEU A 158 -18.75 27.65 -15.91
N THR A 159 -19.37 26.49 -15.67
CA THR A 159 -19.52 25.91 -14.33
C THR A 159 -18.67 24.66 -14.20
N LEU A 160 -17.93 24.53 -13.08
CA LEU A 160 -17.13 23.34 -12.79
C LEU A 160 -18.05 22.12 -12.63
N LYS A 161 -17.84 21.08 -13.45
CA LYS A 161 -18.57 19.80 -13.32
C LYS A 161 -17.87 18.82 -12.38
N TRP A 162 -16.54 18.73 -12.44
CA TRP A 162 -15.72 17.86 -11.60
C TRP A 162 -14.26 18.28 -11.67
N ALA A 163 -13.45 17.88 -10.67
CA ALA A 163 -12.00 18.03 -10.66
C ALA A 163 -11.36 16.83 -9.93
N PHE A 164 -10.15 16.43 -10.32
CA PHE A 164 -9.33 15.48 -9.57
C PHE A 164 -8.39 16.23 -8.63
N GLY A 165 -8.28 15.78 -7.37
CA GLY A 165 -7.29 16.25 -6.40
C GLY A 165 -6.11 15.28 -6.26
N PHE A 166 -4.98 15.77 -5.74
CA PHE A 166 -3.74 15.01 -5.54
C PHE A 166 -3.15 15.22 -4.13
#